data_AF-U7QTV8-F1
#
_entry.id   AF-U7QTV8-F1
#
_cell.length_a   1.000
_cell.length_b   1.000
_cell.length_c   1.000
_cell.angle_alpha   90.00
_cell.angle_beta   90.00
_cell.angle_gamma   90.00
#
_symmetry.space_group_name_H-M   'P 1'
#
loop_
_entity.id
_entity.type
_entity.pdbx_description
1 polymer ?
#
loop_
_entity_poly.entity_id
_entity_poly.type
_entity_poly.pdbx_seq_one_letter_code
_entity_poly.pdbx_strand_id
1 'polypeptide(L)'
;MGTASKYWKLVKLTSSGQRKISEIPSAQAFFQSALTEGATRTEVSDVAIQQKLTQWYREPKTLPDSHLSSTDAQLCLLCFISWEIEQTCLYLEAKFGTEHGFSRQDLFPLVLDESGEINPKNSSYQSLARQILESFDPQKSSLATWTNRRVKYHPELNTFLLERGIYMVSNWAILNDTRPKQLERILSEVYQLTPLEVQRSSQILSSYHNVYRRQRLQQRSSGFKRRCQPPTPEQYEQMANVLNAQYYLSIPTKMIAQNLQEIATQLRDYRIYSRGGQFPTQSLDSSNSEGLEQLTATEPTEDNDNTQAEFLEQYRQQFMSCLDLSLLEVVEQRLSKLKRRNPEKSEQFLKALSLFHCREESMGEIAKKLGLKAQYQVTRLLNLKEFRADVRQKLLIQLRDRILDFAKSYTDVQRLQTLDHQLDEALNEEIDKLMKEAESESHNSQESSTKSLFSQRLCEQIDCQFNC
;
A
#
# COMPACT_ATOMS: atom_id res chain seq x y z
N MET A 1 30.91 -15.13 -15.42
CA MET A 1 31.42 -16.14 -14.46
C MET A 1 30.63 -17.42 -14.67
N GLY A 2 31.30 -18.57 -14.80
CA GLY A 2 30.66 -19.80 -15.31
C GLY A 2 29.46 -20.25 -14.46
N THR A 3 28.35 -20.58 -15.13
CA THR A 3 27.10 -21.11 -14.57
C THR A 3 27.35 -22.30 -13.63
N ALA A 4 28.34 -23.13 -13.94
CA ALA A 4 28.70 -24.30 -13.16
C ALA A 4 29.16 -23.98 -11.72
N SER A 5 29.77 -22.81 -11.49
CA SER A 5 30.33 -22.50 -10.16
C SER A 5 29.32 -22.43 -9.02
N LYS A 6 28.03 -22.30 -9.34
CA LYS A 6 26.92 -22.35 -8.37
C LYS A 6 26.80 -23.70 -7.66
N TYR A 7 27.35 -24.77 -8.23
CA TYR A 7 27.28 -26.12 -7.65
C TYR A 7 28.40 -26.42 -6.64
N TRP A 8 29.39 -25.54 -6.44
CA TRP A 8 30.42 -25.75 -5.42
C TRP A 8 30.75 -24.49 -4.61
N LYS A 9 30.03 -23.40 -4.86
CA LYS A 9 30.12 -22.16 -4.10
C LYS A 9 28.85 -22.01 -3.27
N LEU A 10 28.96 -22.19 -1.96
CA LEU A 10 27.85 -22.01 -1.03
C LEU A 10 27.72 -20.53 -0.65
N VAL A 11 26.53 -19.96 -0.82
CA VAL A 11 26.19 -18.64 -0.30
C VAL A 11 25.68 -18.82 1.13
N LYS A 12 26.37 -18.22 2.10
CA LYS A 12 26.00 -18.30 3.52
C LYS A 12 26.24 -16.98 4.24
N LEU A 13 25.82 -16.91 5.50
CA LEU A 13 26.07 -15.75 6.35
C LEU A 13 27.30 -15.96 7.23
N THR A 14 28.03 -14.88 7.48
CA THR A 14 29.02 -14.81 8.55
C THR A 14 28.33 -14.74 9.91
N SER A 15 29.09 -14.94 10.99
CA SER A 15 28.61 -14.68 12.35
C SER A 15 28.15 -13.23 12.58
N SER A 16 28.61 -12.31 11.74
CA SER A 16 28.19 -10.90 11.71
C SER A 16 26.98 -10.63 10.81
N GLY A 17 26.34 -11.67 10.24
CA GLY A 17 25.18 -11.52 9.37
C GLY A 17 25.49 -11.04 7.94
N GLN A 18 26.77 -10.95 7.57
CA GLN A 18 27.16 -10.53 6.22
C GLN A 18 27.20 -11.71 5.26
N ARG A 19 26.83 -11.44 4.00
CA ARG A 19 26.90 -12.41 2.91
C ARG A 19 28.35 -12.83 2.64
N LYS A 20 28.61 -14.14 2.66
CA LYS A 20 29.90 -14.75 2.31
C LYS A 20 29.70 -15.92 1.36
N ILE A 21 30.45 -15.93 0.27
CA ILE A 21 30.57 -17.11 -0.59
C ILE A 21 31.72 -17.97 -0.06
N SER A 22 31.45 -19.25 0.20
CA SER A 22 32.47 -20.24 0.58
C SER A 22 32.54 -21.33 -0.48
N GLU A 23 33.72 -21.58 -1.01
CA GLU A 23 33.94 -22.71 -1.91
C GLU A 23 34.00 -24.00 -1.09
N ILE A 24 33.32 -25.06 -1.54
CA ILE A 24 33.35 -26.39 -0.94
C ILE A 24 34.24 -27.27 -1.81
N PRO A 25 35.48 -27.57 -1.38
CA PRO A 25 36.45 -28.28 -2.22
C PRO A 25 35.98 -29.68 -2.61
N SER A 26 35.29 -30.40 -1.72
CA SER A 26 34.78 -31.76 -2.00
C SER A 26 33.69 -31.72 -3.07
N ALA A 27 32.76 -30.77 -3.01
CA ALA A 27 31.74 -30.55 -4.02
C ALA A 27 32.35 -30.14 -5.37
N GLN A 28 33.40 -29.30 -5.37
CA GLN A 28 34.09 -28.91 -6.59
C GLN A 28 34.79 -30.12 -7.25
N ALA A 29 35.55 -30.89 -6.47
CA ALA A 29 36.23 -32.07 -6.96
C ALA A 29 35.22 -33.09 -7.51
N PHE A 30 34.15 -33.36 -6.76
CA PHE A 30 33.05 -34.23 -7.17
C PHE A 30 32.40 -33.76 -8.48
N PHE A 31 32.04 -32.47 -8.57
CA PHE A 31 31.35 -31.92 -9.72
C PHE A 31 32.23 -32.02 -10.98
N GLN A 32 33.53 -31.76 -10.84
CA GLN A 32 34.48 -31.91 -11.93
C GLN A 32 34.62 -33.39 -12.31
N SER A 33 34.91 -34.29 -11.39
CA SER A 33 35.09 -35.71 -11.72
C SER A 33 33.84 -36.37 -12.32
N ALA A 34 32.65 -36.08 -11.77
CA ALA A 34 31.41 -36.76 -12.16
C ALA A 34 30.80 -36.24 -13.48
N LEU A 35 31.11 -35.00 -13.89
CA LEU A 35 30.50 -34.37 -15.07
C LEU A 35 31.49 -34.07 -16.20
N THR A 36 32.80 -34.16 -15.97
CA THR A 36 33.82 -33.84 -16.99
C THR A 36 34.00 -34.96 -18.04
N GLU A 37 33.60 -36.21 -17.75
CA GLU A 37 33.65 -37.32 -18.72
C GLU A 37 32.60 -37.23 -19.86
N GLY A 38 31.66 -36.28 -19.82
CA GLY A 38 30.67 -36.07 -20.88
C GLY A 38 30.42 -34.62 -21.31
N ALA A 39 31.10 -33.64 -20.70
CA ALA A 39 30.83 -32.22 -20.88
C ALA A 39 31.87 -31.47 -21.72
N THR A 40 32.65 -32.16 -22.55
CA THR A 40 33.44 -31.48 -23.58
C THR A 40 32.52 -31.06 -24.74
N ARG A 41 32.04 -29.80 -24.69
CA ARG A 41 31.57 -28.93 -25.80
C ARG A 41 30.09 -28.58 -25.93
N THR A 42 29.19 -29.00 -25.04
CA THR A 42 27.81 -28.48 -25.03
C THR A 42 27.46 -27.94 -23.65
N GLU A 43 26.95 -26.71 -23.59
CA GLU A 43 26.38 -26.12 -22.38
C GLU A 43 25.30 -27.05 -21.83
N VAL A 44 25.67 -27.90 -20.87
CA VAL A 44 24.73 -28.81 -20.24
C VAL A 44 23.73 -27.96 -19.46
N SER A 45 22.45 -28.09 -19.79
CA SER A 45 21.38 -27.38 -19.08
C SER A 45 21.39 -27.73 -17.59
N ASP A 46 21.22 -26.72 -16.73
CA ASP A 46 21.10 -26.88 -15.28
C ASP A 46 20.07 -27.95 -14.89
N VAL A 47 19.00 -28.10 -15.66
CA VAL A 47 17.97 -29.12 -15.43
C VAL A 47 18.55 -30.53 -15.51
N ALA A 48 19.42 -30.80 -16.49
CA ALA A 48 20.03 -32.11 -16.67
C ALA A 48 21.06 -32.40 -15.57
N ILE A 49 21.81 -31.38 -15.14
CA ILE A 49 22.75 -31.48 -14.01
C ILE A 49 21.99 -31.80 -12.72
N GLN A 50 20.94 -31.05 -12.42
CA GLN A 50 20.11 -31.23 -11.22
C GLN A 50 19.45 -32.60 -11.18
N GLN A 51 18.98 -33.13 -12.32
CA GLN A 51 18.41 -34.47 -12.41
C GLN A 51 19.44 -35.55 -12.05
N LYS A 52 20.65 -35.50 -12.63
CA LYS A 52 21.73 -36.44 -12.34
C LYS A 52 22.18 -36.36 -10.87
N LEU A 53 22.43 -35.16 -10.37
CA LEU A 53 22.81 -34.96 -8.96
C LEU A 53 21.72 -35.47 -8.01
N THR A 54 20.44 -35.25 -8.33
CA THR A 54 19.33 -35.74 -7.50
C THR A 54 19.23 -37.27 -7.52
N GLN A 55 19.49 -37.89 -8.68
CA GLN A 55 19.54 -39.34 -8.81
C GLN A 55 20.67 -39.93 -7.95
N TRP A 56 21.88 -39.40 -8.07
CA TRP A 56 23.04 -39.85 -7.29
C TRP A 56 22.89 -39.63 -5.78
N TYR A 57 22.18 -38.56 -5.39
CA TYR A 57 21.82 -38.30 -4.01
C TYR A 57 20.81 -39.33 -3.47
N ARG A 58 19.75 -39.65 -4.22
CA ARG A 58 18.68 -40.57 -3.76
C ARG A 58 19.04 -42.04 -3.88
N GLU A 59 19.83 -42.38 -4.90
CA GLU A 59 20.21 -43.73 -5.25
C GLU A 59 21.73 -43.82 -5.38
N PRO A 60 22.46 -43.95 -4.26
CA PRO A 60 23.93 -44.01 -4.26
C PRO A 60 24.51 -45.12 -5.18
N LYS A 61 23.72 -46.17 -5.46
CA LYS A 61 24.11 -47.27 -6.37
C LYS A 61 24.27 -46.84 -7.83
N THR A 62 23.75 -45.67 -8.21
CA THR A 62 23.77 -45.14 -9.59
C THR A 62 24.94 -44.20 -9.85
N LEU A 63 25.83 -44.03 -8.86
CA LEU A 63 27.03 -43.21 -8.99
C LEU A 63 27.96 -43.77 -10.09
N PRO A 64 28.63 -42.91 -10.88
CA PRO A 64 29.52 -43.36 -11.96
C PRO A 64 30.74 -44.13 -11.47
N ASP A 65 31.23 -43.78 -10.28
CA ASP A 65 32.41 -44.34 -9.65
C ASP A 65 32.14 -44.59 -8.17
N SER A 66 32.63 -45.73 -7.67
CA SER A 66 32.60 -46.15 -6.28
C SER A 66 33.32 -45.21 -5.31
N HIS A 67 34.26 -44.39 -5.81
CA HIS A 67 34.97 -43.38 -5.01
C HIS A 67 34.18 -42.08 -4.82
N LEU A 68 33.10 -41.86 -5.58
CA LEU A 68 32.27 -40.67 -5.46
C LEU A 68 31.28 -40.82 -4.30
N SER A 69 31.04 -39.73 -3.58
CA SER A 69 30.12 -39.72 -2.44
C SER A 69 28.76 -39.15 -2.83
N SER A 70 27.68 -39.87 -2.49
CA SER A 70 26.31 -39.35 -2.59
C SER A 70 26.12 -38.05 -1.78
N THR A 71 26.91 -37.90 -0.72
CA THR A 71 26.94 -36.69 0.13
C THR A 71 27.48 -35.47 -0.62
N ASP A 72 28.49 -35.64 -1.47
CA ASP A 72 29.02 -34.53 -2.26
C ASP A 72 28.04 -34.13 -3.37
N ALA A 73 27.27 -35.07 -3.92
CA ALA A 73 26.14 -34.76 -4.80
C ALA A 73 25.07 -33.91 -4.10
N GLN A 74 24.77 -34.24 -2.83
CA GLN A 74 23.87 -33.45 -1.98
C GLN A 74 24.40 -32.04 -1.76
N LEU A 75 25.68 -31.90 -1.40
CA LEU A 75 26.34 -30.59 -1.20
C LEU A 75 26.30 -29.74 -2.47
N CYS A 76 26.47 -30.34 -3.65
CA CYS A 76 26.34 -29.63 -4.91
C CYS A 76 24.94 -29.03 -5.10
N LEU A 77 23.90 -29.79 -4.76
CA LEU A 77 22.51 -29.32 -4.82
C LEU A 77 22.24 -28.24 -3.77
N LEU A 78 22.77 -28.36 -2.55
CA LEU A 78 22.63 -27.35 -1.51
C LEU A 78 23.34 -26.04 -1.88
N CYS A 79 24.51 -26.09 -2.52
CA CYS A 79 25.17 -24.92 -3.07
C CYS A 79 24.27 -24.21 -4.10
N PHE A 80 23.71 -24.97 -5.05
CA PHE A 80 22.80 -24.42 -6.05
C PHE A 80 21.55 -23.78 -5.41
N ILE A 81 20.95 -24.46 -4.44
CA ILE A 81 19.79 -23.94 -3.70
C ILE A 81 20.13 -22.64 -2.98
N SER A 82 21.31 -22.53 -2.32
CA SER A 82 21.73 -21.31 -1.64
C SER A 82 21.82 -20.10 -2.58
N TRP A 83 22.30 -20.32 -3.81
CA TRP A 83 22.31 -19.30 -4.86
C TRP A 83 20.89 -18.89 -5.26
N GLU A 84 19.99 -19.85 -5.47
CA GLU A 84 18.61 -19.57 -5.85
C GLU A 84 17.80 -18.89 -4.73
N ILE A 85 18.10 -19.19 -3.46
CA ILE A 85 17.57 -18.47 -2.30
C ILE A 85 18.02 -17.01 -2.36
N GLU A 86 19.33 -16.77 -2.56
CA GLU A 86 19.86 -15.41 -2.71
C GLU A 86 19.17 -14.67 -3.86
N GLN A 87 19.09 -15.26 -5.05
CA GLN A 87 18.44 -14.64 -6.20
C GLN A 87 16.97 -14.30 -5.92
N THR A 88 16.28 -15.13 -5.16
CA THR A 88 14.90 -14.86 -4.75
C THR A 88 14.81 -13.66 -3.81
N CYS A 89 15.77 -13.50 -2.89
CA CYS A 89 15.83 -12.32 -2.01
C CYS A 89 16.16 -11.05 -2.80
N LEU A 90 17.11 -11.12 -3.75
CA LEU A 90 17.42 -10.00 -4.66
C LEU A 90 16.18 -9.57 -5.45
N TYR A 91 15.41 -10.53 -5.95
CA TYR A 91 14.16 -10.25 -6.66
C TYR A 91 13.12 -9.57 -5.75
N LEU A 92 13.03 -9.98 -4.48
CA LEU A 92 12.09 -9.38 -3.53
C LEU A 92 12.50 -7.94 -3.17
N GLU A 93 13.79 -7.70 -2.92
CA GLU A 93 14.34 -6.36 -2.70
C GLU A 93 14.13 -5.45 -3.93
N ALA A 94 14.46 -5.93 -5.13
CA ALA A 94 14.26 -5.14 -6.34
C ALA A 94 12.78 -4.80 -6.61
N LYS A 95 11.86 -5.65 -6.13
CA LYS A 95 10.43 -5.48 -6.36
C LYS A 95 9.73 -4.66 -5.28
N PHE A 96 10.15 -4.76 -4.02
CA PHE A 96 9.42 -4.19 -2.89
C PHE A 96 10.32 -3.44 -1.90
N GLY A 97 11.64 -3.56 -2.01
CA GLY A 97 12.58 -3.06 -0.99
C GLY A 97 12.60 -1.56 -0.85
N THR A 98 12.51 -0.82 -1.96
CA THR A 98 12.49 0.66 -1.98
C THR A 98 11.22 1.22 -1.34
N GLU A 99 10.05 0.71 -1.75
CA GLU A 99 8.75 1.18 -1.27
C GLU A 99 8.49 0.80 0.20
N HIS A 100 8.92 -0.39 0.62
CA HIS A 100 8.63 -0.93 1.95
C HIS A 100 9.81 -0.86 2.93
N GLY A 101 10.90 -0.19 2.56
CA GLY A 101 12.02 0.12 3.45
C GLY A 101 12.78 -1.08 3.99
N PHE A 102 13.06 -2.08 3.15
CA PHE A 102 13.90 -3.23 3.50
C PHE A 102 14.88 -3.58 2.38
N SER A 103 15.95 -4.30 2.74
CA SER A 103 17.00 -4.74 1.82
C SER A 103 17.14 -6.27 1.84
N ARG A 104 17.91 -6.82 0.90
CA ARG A 104 18.30 -8.24 0.93
C ARG A 104 19.01 -8.65 2.22
N GLN A 105 19.67 -7.72 2.91
CA GLN A 105 20.38 -8.00 4.16
C GLN A 105 19.41 -8.32 5.29
N ASP A 106 18.19 -7.80 5.24
CA ASP A 106 17.12 -8.10 6.19
C ASP A 106 16.49 -9.47 5.91
N LEU A 107 16.46 -9.88 4.64
CA LEU A 107 15.88 -11.16 4.23
C LEU A 107 16.83 -12.34 4.48
N PHE A 108 18.13 -12.16 4.24
CA PHE A 108 19.09 -13.26 4.30
C PHE A 108 19.08 -14.04 5.63
N PRO A 109 19.06 -13.40 6.82
CA PRO A 109 19.04 -14.11 8.10
C PRO A 109 17.83 -15.05 8.26
N LEU A 110 16.74 -14.79 7.54
CA LEU A 110 15.50 -15.56 7.61
C LEU A 110 15.50 -16.81 6.71
N VAL A 111 16.42 -16.91 5.74
CA VAL A 111 16.35 -17.95 4.70
C VAL A 111 17.70 -18.56 4.30
N LEU A 112 18.83 -17.92 4.61
CA LEU A 112 20.19 -18.43 4.40
C LEU A 112 20.76 -19.00 5.70
N ASP A 113 20.13 -20.05 6.19
CA ASP A 113 20.41 -20.76 7.45
C ASP A 113 21.32 -21.99 7.27
N GLU A 114 21.74 -22.31 6.04
CA GLU A 114 22.58 -23.47 5.73
C GLU A 114 24.08 -23.16 5.91
N SER A 115 24.74 -23.93 6.78
CA SER A 115 26.17 -23.80 7.08
C SER A 115 27.07 -24.57 6.10
N GLY A 116 26.51 -25.56 5.38
CA GLY A 116 27.25 -26.50 4.53
C GLY A 116 27.79 -27.71 5.28
N GLU A 117 27.40 -27.91 6.54
CA GLU A 117 27.85 -29.03 7.37
C GLU A 117 26.93 -30.23 7.23
N ILE A 118 27.47 -31.34 6.74
CA ILE A 118 26.72 -32.59 6.44
C ILE A 118 26.00 -33.15 7.68
N ASN A 119 26.55 -32.95 8.88
CA ASN A 119 25.99 -33.41 10.14
C ASN A 119 26.01 -32.27 11.17
N PRO A 120 24.95 -31.43 11.26
CA PRO A 120 24.84 -30.49 12.35
C PRO A 120 24.77 -31.31 13.64
N LYS A 121 25.73 -31.09 14.53
CA LYS A 121 25.81 -31.79 15.82
C LYS A 121 24.47 -31.62 16.56
N ASN A 122 23.70 -32.71 16.69
CA ASN A 122 22.53 -32.83 17.57
C ASN A 122 21.55 -31.64 17.57
N SER A 123 21.05 -31.21 16.41
CA SER A 123 19.92 -30.28 16.36
C SER A 123 18.73 -30.90 15.63
N SER A 124 17.56 -30.89 16.28
CA SER A 124 16.26 -31.19 15.64
C SER A 124 15.86 -30.15 14.58
N TYR A 125 16.68 -29.11 14.40
CA TYR A 125 16.49 -28.04 13.44
C TYR A 125 17.02 -28.44 12.06
N GLN A 126 16.23 -28.15 11.03
CA GLN A 126 16.54 -28.43 9.63
C GLN A 126 16.48 -27.14 8.83
N SER A 127 17.58 -26.81 8.13
CA SER A 127 17.69 -25.63 7.30
C SER A 127 16.66 -25.61 6.16
N LEU A 128 16.27 -24.41 5.73
CA LEU A 128 15.36 -24.23 4.59
C LEU A 128 15.91 -24.92 3.33
N ALA A 129 17.21 -24.81 3.07
CA ALA A 129 17.85 -25.44 1.91
C ALA A 129 17.66 -26.97 1.89
N ARG A 130 17.73 -27.63 3.05
CA ARG A 130 17.48 -29.09 3.16
C ARG A 130 16.02 -29.44 3.01
N GLN A 131 15.12 -28.68 3.61
CA GLN A 131 13.66 -28.88 3.44
C GLN A 131 13.25 -28.76 1.96
N ILE A 132 13.89 -27.83 1.23
CA ILE A 132 13.71 -27.67 -0.22
C ILE A 132 14.18 -28.91 -0.96
N LEU A 133 15.39 -29.38 -0.67
CA LEU A 133 15.99 -30.54 -1.34
C LEU A 133 15.22 -31.83 -1.09
N GLU A 134 14.79 -32.09 0.15
CA GLU A 134 14.03 -33.29 0.49
C GLU A 134 12.67 -33.34 -0.21
N SER A 135 11.99 -32.20 -0.29
CA SER A 135 10.67 -32.11 -0.92
C SER A 135 10.69 -31.88 -2.44
N PHE A 136 11.88 -31.75 -3.04
CA PHE A 136 12.04 -31.51 -4.47
C PHE A 136 11.62 -32.73 -5.30
N ASP A 137 11.01 -32.50 -6.46
CA ASP A 137 10.70 -33.58 -7.41
C ASP A 137 11.15 -33.15 -8.83
N PRO A 138 12.24 -33.74 -9.36
CA PRO A 138 12.79 -33.40 -10.66
C PRO A 138 11.82 -33.62 -11.83
N GLN A 139 10.80 -34.46 -11.67
CA GLN A 139 9.80 -34.72 -12.72
C GLN A 139 8.71 -33.65 -12.77
N LYS A 140 8.51 -32.89 -11.67
CA LYS A 140 7.41 -31.92 -11.55
C LYS A 140 7.84 -30.47 -11.79
N SER A 141 9.09 -30.12 -11.52
CA SER A 141 9.60 -28.75 -11.67
C SER A 141 11.13 -28.70 -11.70
N SER A 142 11.73 -27.59 -12.18
CA SER A 142 13.16 -27.33 -11.99
C SER A 142 13.47 -26.96 -10.54
N LEU A 143 14.71 -27.21 -10.08
CA LEU A 143 15.12 -26.91 -8.72
C LEU A 143 15.05 -25.41 -8.42
N ALA A 144 15.38 -24.57 -9.40
CA ALA A 144 15.24 -23.11 -9.29
C ALA A 144 13.78 -22.69 -9.03
N THR A 145 12.83 -23.20 -9.82
CA THR A 145 11.40 -22.90 -9.65
C THR A 145 10.88 -23.38 -8.31
N TRP A 146 11.30 -24.57 -7.89
CA TRP A 146 10.91 -25.15 -6.61
C TRP A 146 11.47 -24.36 -5.43
N THR A 147 12.75 -23.99 -5.48
CA THR A 147 13.42 -23.15 -4.48
C THR A 147 12.73 -21.81 -4.35
N ASN A 148 12.52 -21.10 -5.46
CA ASN A 148 11.82 -19.80 -5.47
C ASN A 148 10.42 -19.89 -4.85
N ARG A 149 9.69 -20.97 -5.16
CA ARG A 149 8.38 -21.23 -4.57
C ARG A 149 8.50 -21.39 -3.05
N ARG A 150 9.40 -22.25 -2.59
CA ARG A 150 9.56 -22.57 -1.15
C ARG A 150 10.00 -21.35 -0.34
N VAL A 151 10.95 -20.56 -0.85
CA VAL A 151 11.39 -19.30 -0.22
C VAL A 151 10.21 -18.35 -0.06
N LYS A 152 9.41 -18.11 -1.11
CA LYS A 152 8.22 -17.23 -1.03
C LYS A 152 7.11 -17.73 -0.10
N TYR A 153 7.11 -19.02 0.26
CA TYR A 153 6.17 -19.58 1.23
C TYR A 153 6.81 -19.79 2.62
N HIS A 154 8.05 -19.35 2.84
CA HIS A 154 8.72 -19.47 4.13
C HIS A 154 7.97 -18.65 5.19
N PRO A 155 7.60 -19.22 6.34
CA PRO A 155 6.77 -18.54 7.33
C PRO A 155 7.43 -17.28 7.87
N GLU A 156 8.70 -17.34 8.28
CA GLU A 156 9.41 -16.19 8.84
C GLU A 156 9.58 -15.06 7.82
N LEU A 157 9.87 -15.42 6.56
CA LEU A 157 9.93 -14.45 5.47
C LEU A 157 8.57 -13.78 5.26
N ASN A 158 7.48 -14.55 5.27
CA ASN A 158 6.14 -14.00 5.10
C ASN A 158 5.70 -13.13 6.29
N THR A 159 6.09 -13.48 7.51
CA THR A 159 5.86 -12.65 8.70
C THR A 159 6.59 -11.32 8.56
N PHE A 160 7.89 -11.34 8.22
CA PHE A 160 8.67 -10.13 7.99
C PHE A 160 8.07 -9.26 6.88
N LEU A 161 7.70 -9.86 5.75
CA LEU A 161 7.05 -9.13 4.65
C LEU A 161 5.71 -8.52 5.08
N LEU A 162 4.91 -9.25 5.87
CA LEU A 162 3.64 -8.75 6.41
C LEU A 162 3.83 -7.56 7.36
N GLU A 163 4.83 -7.59 8.23
CA GLU A 163 5.18 -6.48 9.12
C GLU A 163 5.54 -5.21 8.33
N ARG A 164 6.14 -5.38 7.15
CA ARG A 164 6.46 -4.29 6.19
C ARG A 164 5.31 -3.92 5.25
N GLY A 165 4.11 -4.49 5.44
CA GLY A 165 2.93 -4.18 4.63
C GLY A 165 2.82 -4.97 3.32
N ILE A 166 3.61 -6.02 3.13
CA ILE A 166 3.61 -6.82 1.91
C ILE A 166 2.82 -8.10 2.13
N TYR A 167 1.67 -8.19 1.47
CA TYR A 167 0.88 -9.42 1.45
C TYR A 167 0.98 -10.14 0.10
N MET A 168 1.71 -11.26 0.08
CA MET A 168 2.07 -12.04 -1.12
C MET A 168 0.89 -12.69 -1.87
N VAL A 169 -0.33 -12.62 -1.33
CA VAL A 169 -1.53 -13.19 -1.97
C VAL A 169 -2.03 -12.23 -3.06
N SER A 170 -2.32 -12.74 -4.26
CA SER A 170 -2.79 -11.92 -5.39
C SER A 170 -4.18 -11.33 -5.14
N ASN A 171 -4.48 -10.18 -5.76
CA ASN A 171 -5.81 -9.52 -5.69
C ASN A 171 -6.95 -10.51 -5.95
N TRP A 172 -6.80 -11.30 -7.02
CA TRP A 172 -7.79 -12.28 -7.44
C TRP A 172 -7.94 -13.45 -6.46
N ALA A 173 -6.87 -13.84 -5.77
CA ALA A 173 -6.97 -14.80 -4.67
C ALA A 173 -7.67 -14.19 -3.44
N ILE A 174 -7.38 -12.93 -3.11
CA ILE A 174 -8.05 -12.21 -2.01
C ILE A 174 -9.55 -12.10 -2.27
N LEU A 175 -9.95 -11.68 -3.47
CA LEU A 175 -11.37 -11.60 -3.88
C LEU A 175 -12.02 -12.98 -3.90
N ASN A 176 -11.32 -14.00 -4.41
CA ASN A 176 -11.83 -15.35 -4.45
C ASN A 176 -12.01 -15.97 -3.05
N ASP A 177 -11.21 -15.57 -2.06
CA ASP A 177 -11.27 -16.16 -0.72
C ASP A 177 -12.18 -15.36 0.23
N THR A 178 -12.58 -14.15 -0.16
CA THR A 178 -13.47 -13.28 0.63
C THR A 178 -14.93 -13.60 0.33
N ARG A 179 -15.76 -13.71 1.37
CA ARG A 179 -17.22 -13.88 1.23
C ARG A 179 -17.91 -12.51 1.14
N PRO A 180 -19.02 -12.34 0.41
CA PRO A 180 -19.73 -11.06 0.33
C PRO A 180 -20.06 -10.45 1.70
N LYS A 181 -20.58 -11.25 2.64
CA LYS A 181 -20.84 -10.80 4.02
C LYS A 181 -19.58 -10.34 4.78
N GLN A 182 -18.42 -10.93 4.48
CA GLN A 182 -17.16 -10.49 5.08
C GLN A 182 -16.71 -9.16 4.46
N LEU A 183 -16.91 -8.98 3.15
CA LEU A 183 -16.67 -7.71 2.48
C LEU A 183 -17.57 -6.61 3.06
N GLU A 184 -18.88 -6.86 3.19
CA GLU A 184 -19.83 -5.91 3.79
C GLU A 184 -19.35 -5.43 5.15
N ARG A 185 -18.99 -6.38 6.02
CA ARG A 185 -18.48 -6.08 7.35
C ARG A 185 -17.22 -5.21 7.31
N ILE A 186 -16.24 -5.56 6.47
CA ILE A 186 -14.98 -4.82 6.36
C ILE A 186 -15.23 -3.40 5.86
N LEU A 187 -16.02 -3.24 4.80
CA LEU A 187 -16.29 -1.93 4.20
C LEU A 187 -17.11 -1.02 5.12
N SER A 188 -18.06 -1.57 5.89
CA SER A 188 -18.87 -0.80 6.84
C SER A 188 -18.12 -0.49 8.15
N GLU A 189 -17.47 -1.47 8.77
CA GLU A 189 -16.85 -1.30 10.10
C GLU A 189 -15.49 -0.60 10.03
N VAL A 190 -14.69 -0.87 8.99
CA VAL A 190 -13.31 -0.38 8.88
C VAL A 190 -13.23 0.86 8.00
N TYR A 191 -13.83 0.82 6.81
CA TYR A 191 -13.77 1.93 5.84
C TYR A 191 -14.93 2.93 5.98
N GLN A 192 -15.93 2.64 6.83
CA GLN A 192 -17.09 3.52 7.08
C GLN A 192 -17.81 3.98 5.80
N LEU A 193 -17.79 3.14 4.76
CA LEU A 193 -18.46 3.44 3.50
C LEU A 193 -19.98 3.47 3.67
N THR A 194 -20.65 4.21 2.79
CA THR A 194 -22.11 4.32 2.83
C THR A 194 -22.76 2.97 2.52
N PRO A 195 -23.98 2.70 3.04
CA PRO A 195 -24.68 1.44 2.77
C PRO A 195 -24.84 1.15 1.27
N LEU A 196 -25.00 2.19 0.45
CA LEU A 196 -25.15 2.09 -0.99
C LEU A 196 -23.85 1.61 -1.66
N GLU A 197 -22.70 2.13 -1.26
CA GLU A 197 -21.38 1.73 -1.75
C GLU A 197 -21.02 0.31 -1.33
N VAL A 198 -21.34 -0.05 -0.09
CA VAL A 198 -21.14 -1.40 0.45
C VAL A 198 -21.98 -2.41 -0.33
N GLN A 199 -23.24 -2.09 -0.59
CA GLN A 199 -24.14 -2.92 -1.38
C GLN A 199 -23.60 -3.09 -2.82
N ARG A 200 -23.20 -1.99 -3.46
CA ARG A 200 -22.64 -2.00 -4.81
C ARG A 200 -21.38 -2.87 -4.88
N SER A 201 -20.45 -2.70 -3.95
CA SER A 201 -19.21 -3.49 -3.88
C SER A 201 -19.48 -4.98 -3.68
N SER A 202 -20.49 -5.31 -2.87
CA SER A 202 -20.90 -6.69 -2.61
C SER A 202 -21.58 -7.35 -3.81
N GLN A 203 -22.36 -6.59 -4.58
CA GLN A 203 -22.94 -7.04 -5.84
C GLN A 203 -21.86 -7.28 -6.91
N ILE A 204 -20.86 -6.41 -7.00
CA ILE A 204 -19.70 -6.56 -7.89
C ILE A 204 -18.87 -7.80 -7.50
N LEU A 205 -18.60 -8.01 -6.21
CA LEU A 205 -17.91 -9.22 -5.76
C LEU A 205 -18.73 -10.49 -6.06
N SER A 206 -20.05 -10.42 -5.94
CA SER A 206 -20.95 -11.54 -6.21
C SER A 206 -20.99 -11.91 -7.70
N SER A 207 -21.01 -10.91 -8.60
CA SER A 207 -20.92 -11.16 -10.04
C SER A 207 -19.55 -11.76 -10.41
N TYR A 208 -18.46 -11.30 -9.77
CA TYR A 208 -17.14 -11.90 -9.89
C TYR A 208 -17.15 -13.38 -9.46
N HIS A 209 -17.73 -13.72 -8.31
CA HIS A 209 -17.82 -15.12 -7.87
C HIS A 209 -18.63 -15.98 -8.83
N ASN A 210 -19.76 -15.48 -9.34
CA ASN A 210 -20.63 -16.21 -10.25
C ASN A 210 -19.92 -16.60 -11.55
N VAL A 211 -19.15 -15.68 -12.13
CA VAL A 211 -18.45 -15.90 -13.40
C VAL A 211 -17.12 -16.60 -13.17
N TYR A 212 -16.25 -16.00 -12.36
CA TYR A 212 -14.86 -16.40 -12.23
C TYR A 212 -14.70 -17.75 -11.52
N ARG A 213 -15.43 -18.02 -10.43
CA ARG A 213 -15.31 -19.31 -9.72
C ARG A 213 -15.85 -20.47 -10.55
N ARG A 214 -16.96 -20.25 -11.27
CA ARG A 214 -17.57 -21.27 -12.14
C ARG A 214 -16.61 -21.69 -13.24
N GLN A 215 -16.05 -20.74 -13.97
CA GLN A 215 -15.09 -21.03 -15.03
C GLN A 215 -13.80 -21.65 -14.47
N ARG A 216 -13.37 -21.25 -13.28
CA ARG A 216 -12.21 -21.84 -12.63
C ARG A 216 -12.41 -23.30 -12.22
N LEU A 217 -13.61 -23.66 -11.75
CA LEU A 217 -13.94 -25.06 -11.48
C LEU A 217 -13.88 -25.89 -12.76
N GLN A 218 -14.38 -25.36 -13.88
CA GLN A 218 -14.29 -25.99 -15.20
C GLN A 218 -12.84 -26.16 -15.67
N GLN A 219 -12.00 -25.14 -15.48
CA GLN A 219 -10.56 -25.21 -15.79
C GLN A 219 -9.82 -26.22 -14.91
N ARG A 220 -10.21 -26.37 -13.63
CA ARG A 220 -9.62 -27.38 -12.76
C ARG A 220 -10.00 -28.80 -13.18
N SER A 221 -11.23 -29.02 -13.63
CA SER A 221 -11.65 -30.32 -14.17
C SER A 221 -10.91 -30.69 -15.47
N SER A 222 -10.46 -29.71 -16.25
CA SER A 222 -9.60 -29.94 -17.43
C SER A 222 -8.10 -30.03 -17.12
N GLY A 223 -7.73 -30.13 -15.83
CA GLY A 223 -6.33 -30.33 -15.40
C GLY A 223 -5.54 -29.04 -15.16
N PHE A 224 -6.14 -27.86 -15.33
CA PHE A 224 -5.45 -26.58 -15.14
C PHE A 224 -5.32 -26.23 -13.64
N LYS A 225 -4.10 -26.38 -13.10
CA LYS A 225 -3.77 -26.09 -11.68
C LYS A 225 -2.91 -24.84 -11.50
N ARG A 226 -3.27 -23.71 -12.13
CA ARG A 226 -2.54 -22.43 -11.97
C ARG A 226 -3.08 -21.54 -10.85
N ARG A 227 -2.25 -20.56 -10.44
CA ARG A 227 -2.61 -19.46 -9.54
C ARG A 227 -3.79 -18.66 -10.07
N CYS A 228 -4.49 -17.92 -9.21
CA CYS A 228 -5.58 -17.03 -9.60
C CYS A 228 -5.05 -15.96 -10.58
N GLN A 229 -5.41 -16.08 -11.84
CA GLN A 229 -5.06 -15.12 -12.91
C GLN A 229 -6.04 -13.95 -12.91
N PRO A 230 -5.68 -12.79 -13.48
CA PRO A 230 -6.64 -11.72 -13.72
C PRO A 230 -7.82 -12.22 -14.59
N PRO A 231 -9.02 -11.68 -14.39
CA PRO A 231 -10.14 -11.99 -15.26
C PRO A 231 -9.86 -11.59 -16.71
N THR A 232 -10.38 -12.37 -17.66
CA THR A 232 -10.30 -12.06 -19.10
C THR A 232 -11.31 -10.98 -19.49
N PRO A 233 -11.11 -10.28 -20.62
CA PRO A 233 -12.10 -9.33 -21.15
C PRO A 233 -13.52 -9.92 -21.25
N GLU A 234 -13.62 -11.15 -21.76
CA GLU A 234 -14.87 -11.92 -21.86
C GLU A 234 -15.52 -12.17 -20.49
N GLN A 235 -14.71 -12.42 -19.45
CA GLN A 235 -15.23 -12.61 -18.09
C GLN A 235 -15.79 -11.30 -17.54
N TYR A 236 -15.17 -10.15 -17.82
CA TYR A 236 -15.71 -8.87 -17.38
C TYR A 236 -17.02 -8.52 -18.11
N GLU A 237 -17.17 -8.85 -19.39
CA GLU A 237 -18.44 -8.69 -20.11
C GLU A 237 -19.54 -9.57 -19.51
N GLN A 238 -19.22 -10.82 -19.17
CA GLN A 238 -20.16 -11.70 -18.48
C GLN A 238 -20.56 -11.14 -17.10
N MET A 239 -19.62 -10.54 -16.36
CA MET A 239 -19.91 -9.88 -15.08
C MET A 239 -20.84 -8.68 -15.28
N ALA A 240 -20.62 -7.87 -16.32
CA ALA A 240 -21.51 -6.75 -16.66
C ALA A 240 -22.94 -7.21 -16.95
N ASN A 241 -23.08 -8.30 -17.73
CA ASN A 241 -24.38 -8.90 -18.03
C ASN A 241 -25.09 -9.40 -16.76
N VAL A 242 -24.36 -10.05 -15.85
CA VAL A 242 -24.91 -10.51 -14.57
C VAL A 242 -25.35 -9.32 -13.70
N LEU A 243 -24.55 -8.25 -13.65
CA LEU A 243 -24.87 -7.04 -12.88
C LEU A 243 -26.14 -6.35 -13.38
N ASN A 244 -26.30 -6.26 -14.70
CA ASN A 244 -27.50 -5.69 -15.31
C ASN A 244 -28.72 -6.60 -15.08
N ALA A 245 -28.58 -7.91 -15.31
CA ALA A 245 -29.70 -8.86 -15.23
C ALA A 245 -30.20 -9.12 -13.79
N GLN A 246 -29.29 -9.20 -12.81
CA GLN A 246 -29.65 -9.55 -11.43
C GLN A 246 -29.88 -8.34 -10.53
N TYR A 247 -29.22 -7.21 -10.80
CA TYR A 247 -29.20 -6.06 -9.90
C TYR A 247 -29.58 -4.74 -10.59
N TYR A 248 -29.95 -4.78 -11.87
CA TYR A 248 -30.29 -3.58 -12.67
C TYR A 248 -29.18 -2.51 -12.67
N LEU A 249 -27.92 -2.95 -12.52
CA LEU A 249 -26.75 -2.09 -12.50
C LEU A 249 -26.06 -2.10 -13.86
N SER A 250 -26.19 -1.01 -14.59
CA SER A 250 -25.43 -0.79 -15.82
C SER A 250 -24.06 -0.22 -15.49
N ILE A 251 -23.04 -1.07 -15.49
CA ILE A 251 -21.65 -0.68 -15.20
C ILE A 251 -20.77 -1.08 -16.40
N PRO A 252 -20.00 -0.15 -16.98
CA PRO A 252 -19.04 -0.48 -18.04
C PRO A 252 -17.99 -1.49 -17.59
N THR A 253 -17.58 -2.38 -18.48
CA THR A 253 -16.56 -3.44 -18.26
C THR A 253 -15.28 -2.90 -17.62
N LYS A 254 -14.80 -1.72 -18.05
CA LYS A 254 -13.60 -1.07 -17.50
C LYS A 254 -13.77 -0.65 -16.02
N MET A 255 -14.96 -0.14 -15.67
CA MET A 255 -15.30 0.22 -14.30
C MET A 255 -15.39 -1.02 -13.40
N ILE A 256 -15.86 -2.16 -13.91
CA ILE A 256 -15.88 -3.42 -13.14
C ILE A 256 -14.45 -3.84 -12.78
N ALA A 257 -13.51 -3.76 -13.72
CA ALA A 257 -12.10 -4.10 -13.47
C ALA A 257 -11.48 -3.19 -12.40
N GLN A 258 -11.73 -1.88 -12.46
CA GLN A 258 -11.25 -0.91 -11.48
C GLN A 258 -11.88 -1.14 -10.10
N ASN A 259 -13.21 -1.27 -10.01
CA ASN A 259 -13.89 -1.55 -8.75
C ASN A 259 -13.40 -2.86 -8.10
N LEU A 260 -13.16 -3.92 -8.89
CA LEU A 260 -12.61 -5.17 -8.35
C LEU A 260 -11.18 -4.99 -7.84
N GLN A 261 -10.37 -4.17 -8.52
CA GLN A 261 -9.02 -3.85 -8.09
C GLN A 261 -9.04 -3.06 -6.77
N GLU A 262 -9.89 -2.05 -6.66
CA GLU A 262 -10.08 -1.23 -5.44
C GLU A 262 -10.54 -2.09 -4.26
N ILE A 263 -11.57 -2.92 -4.46
CA ILE A 263 -12.04 -3.88 -3.44
C ILE A 263 -10.88 -4.80 -3.02
N ALA A 264 -10.06 -5.28 -3.95
CA ALA A 264 -8.94 -6.14 -3.63
C ALA A 264 -7.82 -5.43 -2.85
N THR A 265 -7.59 -4.14 -3.12
CA THR A 265 -6.64 -3.29 -2.39
C THR A 265 -7.14 -3.05 -0.97
N GLN A 266 -8.39 -2.62 -0.79
CA GLN A 266 -9.00 -2.45 0.54
C GLN A 266 -8.97 -3.75 1.36
N LEU A 267 -9.30 -4.89 0.74
CA LEU A 267 -9.19 -6.18 1.41
C LEU A 267 -7.76 -6.59 1.74
N ARG A 268 -6.76 -6.16 0.95
CA ARG A 268 -5.35 -6.39 1.25
C ARG A 268 -4.93 -5.57 2.47
N ASP A 269 -5.21 -4.28 2.47
CA ASP A 269 -4.82 -3.36 3.55
C ASP A 269 -5.44 -3.79 4.87
N TYR A 270 -6.72 -4.18 4.85
CA TYR A 270 -7.37 -4.78 6.01
C TYR A 270 -6.68 -6.08 6.47
N ARG A 271 -6.28 -6.97 5.55
CA ARG A 271 -5.61 -8.23 5.91
C ARG A 271 -4.20 -8.03 6.44
N ILE A 272 -3.51 -7.00 5.99
CA ILE A 272 -2.21 -6.58 6.55
C ILE A 272 -2.43 -6.08 7.97
N TYR A 273 -3.34 -5.12 8.15
CA TYR A 273 -3.66 -4.53 9.44
C TYR A 273 -4.12 -5.57 10.48
N SER A 274 -5.09 -6.41 10.12
CA SER A 274 -5.63 -7.44 11.02
C SER A 274 -4.62 -8.52 11.42
N ARG A 275 -3.51 -8.64 10.68
CA ARG A 275 -2.43 -9.61 10.96
C ARG A 275 -1.20 -8.96 11.61
N GLY A 276 -1.35 -7.74 12.14
CA GLY A 276 -0.30 -7.03 12.86
C GLY A 276 0.65 -6.22 11.98
N GLY A 277 0.37 -6.09 10.68
CA GLY A 277 1.04 -5.12 9.82
C GLY A 277 0.50 -3.71 10.03
N GLN A 278 1.25 -2.70 9.60
CA GLN A 278 0.81 -1.31 9.66
C GLN A 278 -0.30 -1.07 8.62
N PHE A 279 -1.36 -0.33 9.00
CA PHE A 279 -2.30 0.19 8.01
C PHE A 279 -1.52 1.16 7.10
N PRO A 280 -1.80 1.23 5.79
CA PRO A 280 -1.17 2.23 4.95
C PRO A 280 -1.56 3.63 5.43
N THR A 281 -0.74 4.23 6.29
CA THR A 281 -0.72 5.66 6.52
C THR A 281 0.03 6.23 5.33
N GLN A 282 -0.67 6.87 4.41
CA GLN A 282 -0.02 7.67 3.39
C GLN A 282 0.79 8.74 4.12
N SER A 283 2.12 8.61 4.08
CA SER A 283 3.01 9.66 4.53
C SER A 283 2.85 10.83 3.57
N LEU A 284 2.68 12.03 4.11
CA LEU A 284 2.59 13.28 3.33
C LEU A 284 3.85 13.52 2.48
N ASP A 285 4.97 12.85 2.80
CA ASP A 285 6.25 13.00 2.12
C ASP A 285 6.52 11.95 1.03
N SER A 286 5.73 10.86 0.96
CA SER A 286 5.89 9.82 -0.06
C SER A 286 5.06 10.13 -1.30
N SER A 287 5.32 11.28 -1.90
CA SER A 287 4.84 11.67 -3.23
C SER A 287 5.65 10.93 -4.31
N ASN A 288 5.65 9.58 -4.28
CA ASN A 288 6.05 8.80 -5.44
C ASN A 288 4.82 8.56 -6.30
N SER A 289 4.66 9.49 -7.23
CA SER A 289 3.67 9.59 -8.29
C SER A 289 3.79 8.46 -9.33
N GLU A 290 3.86 7.18 -8.94
CA GLU A 290 3.89 6.09 -9.93
C GLU A 290 2.52 5.86 -10.63
N GLY A 291 1.47 6.56 -10.20
CA GLY A 291 0.15 6.55 -10.84
C GLY A 291 -0.09 7.65 -11.89
N LEU A 292 0.77 8.69 -11.95
CA LEU A 292 0.59 9.82 -12.89
C LEU A 292 1.46 9.70 -14.15
N GLU A 293 2.55 8.93 -14.12
CA GLU A 293 3.55 8.90 -15.20
C GLU A 293 3.15 8.08 -16.44
N GLN A 294 2.03 7.34 -16.42
CA GLN A 294 1.58 6.54 -17.58
C GLN A 294 0.50 7.20 -18.45
N LEU A 295 0.12 8.45 -18.18
CA LEU A 295 -0.80 9.21 -19.05
C LEU A 295 -0.12 10.34 -19.84
N THR A 296 1.19 10.55 -19.69
CA THR A 296 1.94 11.58 -20.42
C THR A 296 3.18 10.98 -21.07
N ALA A 297 2.96 10.05 -22.01
CA ALA A 297 3.92 9.80 -23.08
C ALA A 297 3.54 10.69 -24.28
N THR A 298 3.75 12.00 -24.12
CA THR A 298 3.91 12.92 -25.23
C THR A 298 5.21 13.67 -24.93
N GLU A 299 6.10 13.71 -25.92
CA GLU A 299 7.47 14.21 -25.80
C GLU A 299 7.55 15.59 -25.09
N PRO A 300 8.59 15.85 -24.28
CA PRO A 300 8.72 17.09 -23.54
C PRO A 300 9.06 18.23 -24.51
N THR A 301 8.08 19.09 -24.77
CA THR A 301 8.32 20.45 -25.25
C THR A 301 8.50 21.34 -24.01
N GLU A 302 9.60 22.10 -23.97
CA GLU A 302 10.09 22.92 -22.85
C GLU A 302 9.11 24.02 -22.35
N ASP A 303 7.94 24.19 -22.99
CA ASP A 303 6.93 25.20 -22.64
C ASP A 303 5.91 24.78 -21.55
N ASN A 304 5.76 23.47 -21.24
CA ASN A 304 4.65 22.99 -20.39
C ASN A 304 4.88 23.13 -18.86
N ASP A 305 6.14 23.16 -18.42
CA ASP A 305 6.49 23.27 -16.98
C ASP A 305 6.08 24.62 -16.38
N ASN A 306 6.11 25.69 -17.20
CA ASN A 306 5.80 27.04 -16.73
C ASN A 306 4.29 27.23 -16.45
N THR A 307 3.43 26.61 -17.28
CA THR A 307 1.97 26.73 -17.15
C THR A 307 1.42 25.97 -15.94
N GLN A 308 2.01 24.81 -15.61
CA GLN A 308 1.61 24.03 -14.44
C GLN A 308 2.04 24.71 -13.13
N ALA A 309 3.24 25.30 -13.09
CA ALA A 309 3.70 26.06 -11.94
C ALA A 309 2.82 27.30 -11.67
N GLU A 310 2.45 28.03 -12.73
CA GLU A 310 1.56 29.19 -12.65
C GLU A 310 0.16 28.80 -12.13
N PHE A 311 -0.41 27.69 -12.60
CA PHE A 311 -1.69 27.19 -12.12
C PHE A 311 -1.67 26.87 -10.61
N LEU A 312 -0.63 26.20 -10.12
CA LEU A 312 -0.51 25.83 -8.71
C LEU A 312 -0.30 27.05 -7.81
N GLU A 313 0.44 28.05 -8.26
CA GLU A 313 0.62 29.29 -7.51
C GLU A 313 -0.71 30.05 -7.39
N GLN A 314 -1.47 30.16 -8.49
CA GLN A 314 -2.78 30.80 -8.47
C GLN A 314 -3.79 30.01 -7.63
N TYR A 315 -3.78 28.67 -7.67
CA TYR A 315 -4.60 27.82 -6.80
C TYR A 315 -4.34 28.13 -5.32
N ARG A 316 -3.07 28.15 -4.89
CA ARG A 316 -2.70 28.44 -3.49
C ARG A 316 -3.18 29.82 -3.06
N GLN A 317 -3.06 30.82 -3.93
CA GLN A 317 -3.57 32.17 -3.66
C GLN A 317 -5.10 32.17 -3.50
N GLN A 318 -5.83 31.45 -4.36
CA GLN A 318 -7.28 31.34 -4.25
C GLN A 318 -7.73 30.58 -3.01
N PHE A 319 -7.04 29.50 -2.65
CA PHE A 319 -7.29 28.76 -1.42
C PHE A 319 -7.23 29.67 -0.20
N MET A 320 -6.14 30.44 -0.08
CA MET A 320 -5.94 31.36 1.04
C MET A 320 -7.00 32.48 1.06
N SER A 321 -7.31 33.07 -0.09
CA SER A 321 -8.34 34.12 -0.20
C SER A 321 -9.74 33.60 0.15
N CYS A 322 -10.11 32.41 -0.30
CA CYS A 322 -11.40 31.79 0.01
C CYS A 322 -11.49 31.41 1.50
N LEU A 323 -10.38 30.97 2.11
CA LEU A 323 -10.34 30.69 3.55
C LEU A 323 -10.62 31.95 4.36
N ASP A 324 -9.95 33.06 4.05
CA ASP A 324 -10.18 34.34 4.74
C ASP A 324 -11.63 34.82 4.62
N LEU A 325 -12.16 34.79 3.40
CA LEU A 325 -13.53 35.22 3.13
C LEU A 325 -14.54 34.35 3.85
N SER A 326 -14.32 33.03 3.87
CA SER A 326 -15.19 32.09 4.57
C SER A 326 -15.14 32.31 6.08
N LEU A 327 -13.96 32.57 6.66
CA LEU A 327 -13.82 32.89 8.08
C LEU A 327 -14.56 34.19 8.44
N LEU A 328 -14.35 35.26 7.66
CA LEU A 328 -15.04 36.54 7.85
C LEU A 328 -16.55 36.39 7.76
N GLU A 329 -17.07 35.76 6.71
CA GLU A 329 -18.51 35.58 6.50
C GLU A 329 -19.15 34.81 7.66
N VAL A 330 -18.53 33.72 8.13
CA VAL A 330 -19.09 32.92 9.22
C VAL A 330 -19.03 33.66 10.55
N VAL A 331 -17.95 34.40 10.82
CA VAL A 331 -17.86 35.26 12.01
C VAL A 331 -18.94 36.34 11.98
N GLU A 332 -19.11 37.05 10.87
CA GLU A 332 -20.15 38.08 10.71
C GLU A 332 -21.57 37.52 10.82
N GLN A 333 -21.82 36.34 10.24
CA GLN A 333 -23.12 35.67 10.36
C GLN A 333 -23.43 35.26 11.80
N ARG A 334 -22.43 34.79 12.55
CA ARG A 334 -22.61 34.47 13.98
C ARG A 334 -22.78 35.73 14.83
N LEU A 335 -22.00 36.77 14.57
CA LEU A 335 -22.13 38.07 15.25
C LEU A 335 -23.50 38.69 15.01
N SER A 336 -24.00 38.72 13.77
CA SER A 336 -25.32 39.27 13.45
C SER A 336 -26.46 38.46 14.10
N LYS A 337 -26.38 37.12 14.12
CA LYS A 337 -27.33 36.24 14.83
C LYS A 337 -27.31 36.49 16.35
N LEU A 338 -26.13 36.69 16.94
CA LEU A 338 -25.98 36.97 18.37
C LEU A 338 -26.43 38.37 18.74
N LYS A 339 -26.04 39.41 17.98
CA LYS A 339 -26.46 40.82 18.19
C LYS A 339 -27.97 40.96 18.21
N ARG A 340 -28.69 40.26 17.32
CA ARG A 340 -30.17 40.25 17.29
C ARG A 340 -30.81 39.67 18.56
N ARG A 341 -30.12 38.80 19.30
CA ARG A 341 -30.62 38.16 20.52
C ARG A 341 -30.13 38.84 21.79
N ASN A 342 -28.84 39.16 21.86
CA ASN A 342 -28.21 39.83 22.98
C ASN A 342 -26.85 40.45 22.53
N PRO A 343 -26.70 41.79 22.57
CA PRO A 343 -25.47 42.47 22.12
C PRO A 343 -24.25 42.11 22.97
N GLU A 344 -24.38 41.97 24.29
CA GLU A 344 -23.27 41.59 25.19
C GLU A 344 -22.71 40.21 24.84
N LYS A 345 -23.58 39.26 24.45
CA LYS A 345 -23.13 37.93 24.01
C LYS A 345 -22.34 37.95 22.71
N SER A 346 -22.60 38.93 21.83
CA SER A 346 -21.85 39.07 20.58
C SER A 346 -20.41 39.54 20.83
N GLU A 347 -20.22 40.47 21.76
CA GLU A 347 -18.89 40.91 22.20
C GLU A 347 -18.16 39.80 22.96
N GLN A 348 -18.87 39.08 23.84
CA GLN A 348 -18.31 37.91 24.53
C GLN A 348 -17.88 36.82 23.54
N PHE A 349 -18.64 36.58 22.46
CA PHE A 349 -18.27 35.61 21.43
C PHE A 349 -16.98 36.00 20.72
N LEU A 350 -16.88 37.26 20.25
CA LEU A 350 -15.71 37.74 19.51
C LEU A 350 -14.45 37.70 20.40
N LYS A 351 -14.59 38.15 21.66
CA LYS A 351 -13.52 38.10 22.65
C LYS A 351 -13.14 36.67 23.06
N ALA A 352 -14.12 35.77 23.20
CA ALA A 352 -13.84 34.36 23.45
C ALA A 352 -13.09 33.72 22.27
N LEU A 353 -13.45 34.07 21.03
CA LEU A 353 -12.85 33.51 19.82
C LEU A 353 -11.39 33.95 19.69
N SER A 354 -11.07 35.21 19.99
CA SER A 354 -9.70 35.72 20.01
C SER A 354 -8.87 35.15 21.16
N LEU A 355 -9.44 35.03 22.37
CA LEU A 355 -8.74 34.42 23.51
C LEU A 355 -8.40 32.95 23.25
N PHE A 356 -9.31 32.23 22.57
CA PHE A 356 -9.13 30.82 22.26
C PHE A 356 -8.10 30.59 21.15
N HIS A 357 -8.28 31.20 19.96
CA HIS A 357 -7.42 30.92 18.81
C HIS A 357 -6.11 31.72 18.80
N CYS A 358 -6.10 32.94 19.35
CA CYS A 358 -4.94 33.84 19.22
C CYS A 358 -4.04 33.82 20.44
N ARG A 359 -4.61 33.60 21.62
CA ARG A 359 -3.89 33.59 22.90
C ARG A 359 -3.82 32.20 23.56
N GLU A 360 -4.39 31.17 22.93
CA GLU A 360 -4.34 29.77 23.36
C GLU A 360 -4.87 29.55 24.80
N GLU A 361 -5.78 30.42 25.25
CA GLU A 361 -6.32 30.32 26.60
C GLU A 361 -7.32 29.17 26.71
N SER A 362 -7.23 28.43 27.80
CA SER A 362 -8.15 27.33 28.04
C SER A 362 -9.58 27.84 28.22
N MET A 363 -10.58 27.01 27.87
CA MET A 363 -12.00 27.34 28.04
C MET A 363 -12.34 27.73 29.50
N GLY A 364 -11.60 27.21 30.49
CA GLY A 364 -11.74 27.56 31.90
C GLY A 364 -11.22 28.96 32.24
N GLU A 365 -10.10 29.38 31.64
CA GLU A 365 -9.52 30.73 31.79
C GLU A 365 -10.39 31.78 31.09
N ILE A 366 -10.88 31.46 29.89
CA ILE A 366 -11.80 32.31 29.13
C ILE A 366 -13.08 32.55 29.94
N ALA A 367 -13.63 31.51 30.59
CA ALA A 367 -14.82 31.65 31.42
C ALA A 367 -14.62 32.67 32.55
N LYS A 368 -13.46 32.62 33.24
CA LYS A 368 -13.11 33.56 34.30
C LYS A 368 -12.98 35.00 33.75
N LYS A 369 -12.33 35.19 32.61
CA LYS A 369 -12.13 36.53 32.00
C LYS A 369 -13.40 37.16 31.45
N LEU A 370 -14.38 36.34 31.06
CA LEU A 370 -15.67 36.80 30.53
C LEU A 370 -16.78 36.85 31.59
N GLY A 371 -16.48 36.54 32.86
CA GLY A 371 -17.48 36.52 33.95
C GLY A 371 -18.52 35.40 33.81
N LEU A 372 -18.18 34.33 33.09
CA LEU A 372 -19.05 33.16 32.91
C LEU A 372 -18.86 32.18 34.08
N LYS A 373 -19.95 31.52 34.47
CA LYS A 373 -19.99 30.67 35.68
C LYS A 373 -19.21 29.37 35.53
N ALA A 374 -19.02 28.89 34.30
CA ALA A 374 -18.40 27.60 34.04
C ALA A 374 -17.88 27.45 32.60
N GLN A 375 -16.91 26.56 32.41
CA GLN A 375 -16.27 26.23 31.13
C GLN A 375 -17.28 25.87 30.02
N TYR A 376 -18.32 25.09 30.34
CA TYR A 376 -19.31 24.64 29.35
C TYR A 376 -20.09 25.81 28.70
N GLN A 377 -20.15 26.97 29.38
CA GLN A 377 -20.80 28.17 28.82
C GLN A 377 -19.96 28.75 27.68
N VAL A 378 -18.63 28.70 27.77
CA VAL A 378 -17.70 29.12 26.70
C VAL A 378 -17.78 28.13 25.53
N THR A 379 -17.78 26.83 25.82
CA THR A 379 -17.93 25.79 24.78
C THR A 379 -19.22 25.97 23.98
N ARG A 380 -20.34 26.27 24.66
CA ARG A 380 -21.62 26.55 24.00
C ARG A 380 -21.65 27.89 23.28
N LEU A 381 -20.94 28.90 23.79
CA LEU A 381 -20.84 30.22 23.16
C LEU A 381 -20.06 30.15 21.84
N LEU A 382 -18.91 29.48 21.84
CA LEU A 382 -18.07 29.34 20.66
C LEU A 382 -18.63 28.32 19.67
N ASN A 383 -19.18 27.21 20.18
CA ASN A 383 -19.65 26.06 19.42
C ASN A 383 -18.70 25.73 18.25
N LEU A 384 -17.43 25.48 18.57
CA LEU A 384 -16.33 25.37 17.60
C LEU A 384 -16.56 24.27 16.57
N LYS A 385 -17.26 23.19 16.93
CA LYS A 385 -17.63 22.12 15.99
C LYS A 385 -18.55 22.62 14.88
N GLU A 386 -19.61 23.32 15.24
CA GLU A 386 -20.52 23.93 14.26
C GLU A 386 -19.83 25.07 13.51
N PHE A 387 -18.96 25.83 14.19
CA PHE A 387 -18.20 26.92 13.55
C PHE A 387 -17.30 26.40 12.43
N ARG A 388 -16.52 25.35 12.69
CA ARG A 388 -15.67 24.72 11.66
C ARG A 388 -16.50 24.12 10.53
N ALA A 389 -17.65 23.50 10.84
CA ALA A 389 -18.55 22.97 9.82
C ALA A 389 -19.10 24.08 8.90
N ASP A 390 -19.50 25.21 9.47
CA ASP A 390 -19.96 26.38 8.71
C ASP A 390 -18.84 26.93 7.80
N VAL A 391 -17.61 27.08 8.34
CA VAL A 391 -16.45 27.56 7.56
C VAL A 391 -16.09 26.57 6.46
N ARG A 392 -16.07 25.27 6.75
CA ARG A 392 -15.84 24.22 5.75
C ARG A 392 -16.82 24.33 4.59
N GLN A 393 -18.10 24.40 4.89
CA GLN A 393 -19.14 24.44 3.84
C GLN A 393 -18.95 25.69 2.96
N LYS A 394 -18.67 26.84 3.58
CA LYS A 394 -18.44 28.09 2.85
C LYS A 394 -17.18 28.05 2.00
N LEU A 395 -16.09 27.54 2.55
CA LEU A 395 -14.81 27.42 1.85
C LEU A 395 -14.95 26.53 0.63
N LEU A 396 -15.59 25.37 0.76
CA LEU A 396 -15.79 24.44 -0.35
C LEU A 396 -16.55 25.08 -1.51
N ILE A 397 -17.66 25.77 -1.22
CA ILE A 397 -18.48 26.43 -2.24
C ILE A 397 -17.66 27.54 -2.94
N GLN A 398 -17.05 28.44 -2.17
CA GLN A 398 -16.31 29.57 -2.73
C GLN A 398 -15.09 29.12 -3.54
N LEU A 399 -14.35 28.13 -3.05
CA LEU A 399 -13.13 27.65 -3.69
C LEU A 399 -13.45 26.89 -4.98
N ARG A 400 -14.50 26.05 -4.98
CA ARG A 400 -14.98 25.38 -6.19
C ARG A 400 -15.37 26.38 -7.26
N ASP A 401 -16.20 27.37 -6.93
CA ASP A 401 -16.67 28.37 -7.91
C ASP A 401 -15.48 29.10 -8.54
N ARG A 402 -14.49 29.51 -7.73
CA ARG A 402 -13.29 30.20 -8.23
C ARG A 402 -12.39 29.33 -9.09
N ILE A 403 -12.21 28.05 -8.73
CA ILE A 403 -11.39 27.13 -9.51
C ILE A 403 -12.09 26.78 -10.81
N LEU A 404 -13.42 26.61 -10.83
CA LEU A 404 -14.16 26.38 -12.06
C LEU A 404 -14.10 27.60 -12.98
N ASP A 405 -14.21 28.81 -12.44
CA ASP A 405 -14.08 30.04 -13.22
C ASP A 405 -12.67 30.19 -13.81
N PHE A 406 -11.64 29.80 -13.06
CA PHE A 406 -10.26 29.79 -13.54
C PHE A 406 -9.99 28.66 -14.55
N ALA A 407 -10.53 27.45 -14.32
CA ALA A 407 -10.31 26.30 -15.20
C ALA A 407 -10.93 26.50 -16.60
N LYS A 408 -11.92 27.40 -16.74
CA LYS A 408 -12.50 27.78 -18.04
C LYS A 408 -11.47 28.36 -19.01
N SER A 409 -10.38 28.98 -18.53
CA SER A 409 -9.32 29.48 -19.43
C SER A 409 -8.35 28.40 -19.91
N TYR A 410 -8.39 27.20 -19.32
CA TYR A 410 -7.44 26.12 -19.63
C TYR A 410 -8.09 24.86 -20.22
N THR A 411 -9.42 24.71 -20.22
CA THR A 411 -10.08 23.45 -20.61
C THR A 411 -11.48 23.65 -21.21
N ASP A 412 -11.87 22.72 -22.10
CA ASP A 412 -13.19 22.65 -22.75
C ASP A 412 -14.32 22.24 -21.76
N VAL A 413 -15.52 22.79 -21.96
CA VAL A 413 -16.70 22.74 -21.08
C VAL A 413 -17.14 21.30 -20.76
N GLN A 414 -17.00 20.35 -21.70
CA GLN A 414 -17.35 18.94 -21.46
C GLN A 414 -16.35 18.20 -20.58
N ARG A 415 -15.05 18.52 -20.68
CA ARG A 415 -14.02 17.98 -19.78
C ARG A 415 -14.17 18.59 -18.39
N LEU A 416 -14.56 19.86 -18.32
CA LEU A 416 -14.78 20.60 -17.09
C LEU A 416 -15.84 19.95 -16.17
N GLN A 417 -16.90 19.36 -16.74
CA GLN A 417 -17.94 18.63 -15.96
C GLN A 417 -17.45 17.32 -15.34
N THR A 418 -16.53 16.61 -15.99
CA THR A 418 -15.95 15.38 -15.41
C THR A 418 -14.91 15.72 -14.35
N LEU A 419 -14.16 16.80 -14.57
CA LEU A 419 -13.21 17.34 -13.61
C LEU A 419 -13.88 17.95 -12.38
N ASP A 420 -15.09 18.50 -12.51
CA ASP A 420 -15.85 19.09 -11.41
C ASP A 420 -16.10 18.09 -10.26
N HIS A 421 -16.43 16.83 -10.56
CA HIS A 421 -16.61 15.80 -9.53
C HIS A 421 -15.28 15.42 -8.85
N GLN A 422 -14.20 15.28 -9.63
CA GLN A 422 -12.87 14.95 -9.09
C GLN A 422 -12.29 16.11 -8.28
N LEU A 423 -12.59 17.34 -8.70
CA LEU A 423 -12.24 18.57 -7.99
C LEU A 423 -12.99 18.64 -6.66
N ASP A 424 -14.30 18.37 -6.65
CA ASP A 424 -15.10 18.32 -5.42
C ASP A 424 -14.51 17.32 -4.41
N GLU A 425 -14.10 16.13 -4.85
CA GLU A 425 -13.47 15.12 -3.98
C GLU A 425 -12.11 15.59 -3.44
N ALA A 426 -11.24 16.11 -4.31
CA ALA A 426 -9.91 16.59 -3.92
C ALA A 426 -9.98 17.80 -2.95
N LEU A 427 -10.85 18.77 -3.23
CA LEU A 427 -11.08 19.93 -2.37
C LEU A 427 -11.66 19.51 -1.01
N ASN A 428 -12.59 18.54 -1.00
CA ASN A 428 -13.12 18.02 0.26
C ASN A 428 -12.02 17.39 1.12
N GLU A 429 -11.10 16.64 0.52
CA GLU A 429 -10.00 16.01 1.26
C GLU A 429 -9.05 17.06 1.86
N GLU A 430 -8.66 18.07 1.09
CA GLU A 430 -7.75 19.13 1.57
C GLU A 430 -8.40 19.99 2.65
N ILE A 431 -9.66 20.39 2.47
CA ILE A 431 -10.40 21.15 3.49
C ILE A 431 -10.64 20.29 4.74
N ASP A 432 -10.91 18.99 4.60
CA ASP A 432 -11.08 18.11 5.76
C ASP A 432 -9.79 17.93 6.56
N LYS A 433 -8.62 17.92 5.90
CA LYS A 433 -7.32 17.96 6.59
C LYS A 433 -7.17 19.26 7.39
N LEU A 434 -7.42 20.42 6.77
CA LEU A 434 -7.36 21.73 7.44
C LEU A 434 -8.29 21.80 8.68
N MET A 435 -9.51 21.26 8.58
CA MET A 435 -10.47 21.26 9.68
C MET A 435 -10.08 20.30 10.81
N LYS A 436 -9.53 19.13 10.48
CA LYS A 436 -9.02 18.15 11.46
C LYS A 436 -7.82 18.70 12.23
N GLU A 437 -6.91 19.40 11.56
CA GLU A 437 -5.79 20.09 12.22
C GLU A 437 -6.31 21.12 13.22
N ALA A 438 -7.26 21.97 12.81
CA ALA A 438 -7.89 22.97 13.68
C ALA A 438 -8.69 22.35 14.84
N GLU A 439 -9.24 21.14 14.67
CA GLU A 439 -9.90 20.39 15.73
C GLU A 439 -8.89 19.81 16.72
N SER A 440 -7.79 19.22 16.25
CA SER A 440 -6.74 18.65 17.10
C SER A 440 -6.06 19.71 17.99
N GLU A 441 -5.86 20.92 17.46
CA GLU A 441 -5.35 22.08 18.22
C GLU A 441 -6.27 22.44 19.40
N SER A 442 -7.60 22.29 19.23
CA SER A 442 -8.54 22.60 20.32
C SER A 442 -8.55 21.60 21.47
N HIS A 443 -7.95 20.42 21.28
CA HIS A 443 -7.86 19.38 22.29
C HIS A 443 -6.48 19.34 22.99
N ASN A 444 -5.41 19.74 22.31
CA ASN A 444 -4.02 19.66 22.81
C ASN A 444 -3.43 21.06 23.05
N SER A 445 -3.85 21.73 24.14
CA SER A 445 -3.46 23.12 24.45
C SER A 445 -2.04 23.30 25.03
N GLN A 446 -1.22 22.24 25.14
CA GLN A 446 0.07 22.31 25.85
C GLN A 446 1.29 21.72 25.13
N GLU A 447 1.15 21.02 23.99
CA GLU A 447 2.28 20.24 23.41
C GLU A 447 2.63 20.53 21.94
N SER A 448 1.86 21.31 21.18
CA SER A 448 2.20 21.65 19.79
C SER A 448 2.64 23.11 19.64
N SER A 449 3.91 23.34 19.30
CA SER A 449 4.49 24.69 19.14
C SER A 449 4.09 25.41 17.84
N THR A 450 3.14 24.88 17.06
CA THR A 450 2.77 25.42 15.75
C THR A 450 1.24 25.57 15.64
N LYS A 451 0.77 26.82 15.57
CA LYS A 451 -0.64 27.16 15.33
C LYS A 451 -1.11 26.61 13.99
N SER A 452 -2.33 26.06 13.92
CA SER A 452 -2.90 25.61 12.66
C SER A 452 -3.09 26.76 11.68
N LEU A 453 -3.02 26.50 10.37
CA LEU A 453 -3.27 27.51 9.34
C LEU A 453 -4.64 28.20 9.55
N PHE A 454 -5.66 27.42 9.94
CA PHE A 454 -6.98 27.93 10.29
C PHE A 454 -6.92 28.97 11.41
N SER A 455 -6.24 28.66 12.53
CA SER A 455 -6.12 29.56 13.67
C SER A 455 -5.29 30.80 13.34
N GLN A 456 -4.20 30.65 12.56
CA GLN A 456 -3.40 31.78 12.09
C GLN A 456 -4.24 32.77 11.28
N ARG A 457 -4.94 32.28 10.25
CA ARG A 457 -5.79 33.12 9.39
C ARG A 457 -6.96 33.72 10.15
N LEU A 458 -7.61 32.95 11.02
CA LEU A 458 -8.68 33.47 11.86
C LEU A 458 -8.20 34.62 12.76
N CYS A 459 -7.00 34.52 13.33
CA CYS A 459 -6.43 35.60 14.12
C CYS A 459 -6.12 36.84 13.30
N GLU A 460 -5.55 36.70 12.12
CA GLU A 460 -5.36 37.82 11.20
C GLU A 460 -6.68 38.52 10.86
N GLN A 461 -7.75 37.75 10.61
CA GLN A 461 -9.07 38.33 10.32
C GLN A 461 -9.71 39.01 11.54
N ILE A 462 -9.55 38.44 12.73
CA ILE A 462 -10.09 39.02 13.97
C ILE A 462 -9.31 40.28 14.36
N ASP A 463 -7.99 40.29 14.25
CA ASP A 463 -7.15 41.43 14.58
C ASP A 463 -7.41 42.62 13.63
N CYS A 464 -7.66 42.35 12.34
CA CYS A 464 -8.15 43.36 11.39
C CYS A 464 -9.50 43.97 11.84
N GLN A 465 -10.42 43.21 12.44
CA GLN A 465 -11.69 43.75 12.94
C GLN A 465 -11.56 44.58 14.23
N PHE A 466 -10.45 44.46 14.96
CA PHE A 466 -10.19 45.25 16.18
C PHE A 466 -9.31 46.48 15.96
N ASN A 467 -8.46 46.48 14.93
CA ASN A 467 -7.41 47.49 14.75
C ASN A 467 -7.31 48.13 13.34
N CYS A 468 -8.23 47.86 12.40
CA CYS A 468 -8.30 48.58 11.12
C CYS A 468 -9.28 49.76 11.14
#